data_AF-A0A850MS09-F1
#
_entry.id   AF-A0A850MS09-F1
#
_cell.length_a   1.000
_cell.length_b   1.000
_cell.length_c   1.000
_cell.angle_alpha   90.00
_cell.angle_beta   90.00
_cell.angle_gamma   90.00
#
_symmetry.space_group_name_H-M   'P 1'
#
loop_
_entity.id
_entity.type
_entity.pdbx_description
1 polymer ?
#
loop_
_entity_poly.entity_id
_entity_poly.type
_entity_poly.pdbx_seq_one_letter_code
_entity_poly.pdbx_strand_id
1 'polypeptide(L)'
;MMSGLNFERLIGAAVVGGGLVDIMKLIAYYMERRVQFRSQVQRFTNLQFDFADIIKKYYIARLISYYSAYLLDHTKELKLTEFETGTWASIAKIYNTESAREIGSSAVQITGGDGLTRFYPLERIVRESKIGEIVAGTTEVQKMIIYRMTHQKRGFLDFTKRFKIHPEMGVPIITNDPSPWEGKDINKENLLKILGDDFKSNPALYMTPDDIKRHIKGSRKKIIEVLEDLEKEGLIVTLRHPRTKKLLLAKSNYEGLRKAYPKEYYRWFPEWAKEDEFMMEMTKF
;
A
#
# COMPACT_ATOMS: atom_id res chain seq x y z
N MET A 1 -5.64 -26.23 -6.36
CA MET A 1 -6.86 -25.41 -6.46
C MET A 1 -6.53 -23.93 -6.64
N MET A 2 -5.59 -23.34 -5.89
CA MET A 2 -5.24 -21.91 -6.05
C MET A 2 -4.47 -21.55 -7.34
N SER A 3 -3.61 -22.44 -7.86
CA SER A 3 -2.87 -22.19 -9.11
C SER A 3 -3.77 -21.97 -10.34
N GLY A 4 -4.87 -22.72 -10.46
CA GLY A 4 -5.83 -22.56 -11.56
C GLY A 4 -6.53 -21.20 -11.54
N LEU A 5 -6.74 -20.63 -10.36
CA LEU A 5 -7.41 -19.35 -10.18
C LEU A 5 -6.52 -18.18 -10.62
N ASN A 6 -5.19 -18.29 -10.52
CA ASN A 6 -4.27 -17.29 -11.04
C ASN A 6 -4.36 -17.20 -12.57
N PHE A 7 -4.46 -18.35 -13.24
CA PHE A 7 -4.67 -18.41 -14.68
C PHE A 7 -6.03 -17.85 -15.09
N GLU A 8 -7.11 -18.20 -14.36
CA GLU A 8 -8.46 -17.67 -14.61
C GLU A 8 -8.52 -16.14 -14.49
N ARG A 9 -7.87 -15.56 -13.47
CA ARG A 9 -7.77 -14.10 -13.30
C ARG A 9 -7.08 -13.44 -14.48
N LEU A 10 -6.01 -14.05 -14.98
CA LEU A 10 -5.28 -13.56 -16.15
C LEU A 10 -6.13 -13.64 -17.42
N ILE A 11 -6.88 -14.73 -17.63
CA ILE A 11 -7.85 -14.81 -18.73
C ILE A 11 -8.88 -13.68 -18.61
N GLY A 12 -9.43 -13.46 -17.43
CA GLY A 12 -10.36 -12.36 -17.18
C GLY A 12 -9.77 -11.00 -17.53
N ALA A 13 -8.50 -10.75 -17.17
CA ALA A 13 -7.78 -9.54 -17.55
C ALA A 13 -7.60 -9.42 -19.08
N ALA A 14 -7.17 -10.50 -19.74
CA ALA A 14 -6.88 -10.52 -21.17
C ALA A 14 -8.14 -10.35 -22.04
N VAL A 15 -9.25 -11.01 -21.68
CA VAL A 15 -10.53 -10.90 -22.40
C VAL A 15 -11.04 -9.46 -22.35
N VAL A 16 -11.02 -8.85 -21.16
CA VAL A 16 -11.50 -7.48 -20.96
C VAL A 16 -10.56 -6.47 -21.62
N GLY A 17 -9.24 -6.62 -21.45
CA GLY A 17 -8.24 -5.73 -22.04
C GLY A 17 -8.14 -5.83 -23.56
N GLY A 18 -8.38 -7.01 -24.13
CA GLY A 18 -8.30 -7.27 -25.57
C GLY A 18 -9.32 -6.45 -26.37
N GLY A 19 -10.56 -6.35 -25.88
CA GLY A 19 -11.63 -5.62 -26.57
C GLY A 19 -11.46 -4.09 -26.55
N LEU A 20 -10.65 -3.54 -25.65
CA LEU A 20 -10.50 -2.09 -25.50
C LEU A 20 -9.87 -1.41 -26.73
N VAL A 21 -9.05 -2.13 -27.51
CA VAL A 21 -8.43 -1.56 -28.72
C VAL A 21 -9.46 -1.19 -29.78
N ASP A 22 -10.51 -2.00 -29.92
CA ASP A 22 -11.55 -1.76 -30.92
C ASP A 22 -12.42 -0.57 -30.51
N ILE A 23 -12.56 -0.35 -29.21
CA ILE A 23 -13.26 0.81 -28.65
C ILE A 23 -12.47 2.08 -28.84
N MET A 24 -11.16 2.04 -28.63
CA MET A 24 -10.30 3.17 -28.94
C MET A 24 -10.38 3.55 -30.42
N LYS A 25 -10.33 2.57 -31.33
CA LYS A 25 -10.48 2.81 -32.78
C LYS A 25 -11.84 3.41 -33.12
N LEU A 26 -12.91 2.92 -32.50
CA LEU A 26 -14.26 3.44 -32.70
C LEU A 26 -14.39 4.89 -32.23
N ILE A 27 -13.84 5.22 -31.06
CA ILE A 27 -13.85 6.58 -30.52
C ILE A 27 -13.07 7.51 -31.46
N ALA A 28 -11.86 7.13 -31.87
CA ALA A 28 -11.06 7.91 -32.82
C ALA A 28 -11.82 8.17 -34.13
N TYR A 29 -12.41 7.11 -34.70
CA TYR A 29 -13.25 7.19 -35.90
C TYR A 29 -14.40 8.19 -35.72
N TYR A 30 -15.10 8.14 -34.58
CA TYR A 30 -16.20 9.04 -34.25
C TYR A 30 -15.71 10.48 -34.12
N MET A 31 -14.61 10.71 -33.39
CA MET A 31 -14.07 12.05 -33.13
C MET A 31 -13.60 12.77 -34.40
N GLU A 32 -13.08 12.03 -35.38
CA GLU A 32 -12.70 12.58 -36.69
C GLU A 32 -13.90 13.02 -37.54
N ARG A 33 -15.06 12.38 -37.36
CA ARG A 33 -16.23 12.52 -38.24
C ARG A 33 -17.35 13.36 -37.63
N ARG A 34 -17.44 13.40 -36.30
CA ARG A 34 -18.44 14.21 -35.62
C ARG A 34 -18.06 15.68 -35.72
N VAL A 35 -18.98 16.49 -36.24
CA VAL A 35 -18.84 17.95 -36.31
C VAL A 35 -19.80 18.58 -35.31
N GLN A 36 -19.29 19.46 -34.46
CA GLN A 36 -20.04 20.35 -33.58
C GLN A 36 -19.39 21.72 -33.58
N PHE A 37 -20.16 22.79 -33.40
CA PHE A 37 -19.63 24.16 -33.41
C PHE A 37 -18.73 24.46 -34.64
N ARG A 38 -19.13 23.94 -35.81
CA ARG A 38 -18.42 24.06 -37.10
C ARG A 38 -16.99 23.49 -37.10
N SER A 39 -16.63 22.63 -36.15
CA SER A 39 -15.35 21.95 -36.08
C SER A 39 -15.54 20.45 -35.85
N GLN A 40 -14.58 19.65 -36.32
CA GLN A 40 -14.49 18.26 -35.88
C GLN A 40 -14.25 18.23 -34.37
N VAL A 41 -14.91 17.33 -33.65
CA VAL A 41 -14.80 17.25 -32.20
C VAL A 41 -13.40 16.82 -31.75
N GLN A 42 -12.63 16.10 -32.59
CA GLN A 42 -11.22 15.77 -32.31
C GLN A 42 -10.32 17.01 -32.08
N ARG A 43 -10.75 18.20 -32.52
CA ARG A 43 -10.00 19.45 -32.32
C ARG A 43 -10.26 20.09 -30.96
N PHE A 44 -11.22 19.57 -30.19
CA PHE A 44 -11.52 20.09 -28.86
C PHE A 44 -10.58 19.48 -27.82
N THR A 45 -9.81 20.34 -27.16
CA THR A 45 -8.75 19.94 -26.23
C THR A 45 -9.25 19.08 -25.07
N ASN A 46 -10.45 19.34 -24.55
CA ASN A 46 -11.05 18.51 -23.50
C ASN A 46 -11.23 17.05 -23.94
N LEU A 47 -11.70 16.81 -25.17
CA LEU A 47 -11.86 15.45 -25.68
C LEU A 47 -10.52 14.77 -25.98
N GLN A 48 -9.49 15.55 -26.33
CA GLN A 48 -8.13 15.02 -26.48
C GLN A 48 -7.56 14.56 -25.13
N PHE A 49 -7.84 15.27 -24.04
CA PHE A 49 -7.45 14.84 -22.69
C PHE A 49 -8.15 13.55 -22.29
N ASP A 50 -9.47 13.46 -22.48
CA ASP A 50 -10.23 12.24 -22.20
C ASP A 50 -9.71 11.05 -23.03
N PHE A 51 -9.42 11.27 -24.32
CA PHE A 51 -8.89 10.23 -25.18
C PHE A 51 -7.45 9.83 -24.82
N ALA A 52 -6.60 10.77 -24.39
CA ALA A 52 -5.26 10.47 -23.88
C ALA A 52 -5.30 9.58 -22.63
N ASP A 53 -6.26 9.81 -21.73
CA ASP A 53 -6.47 8.95 -20.56
C ASP A 53 -6.93 7.55 -20.93
N ILE A 54 -7.79 7.41 -21.94
CA ILE A 54 -8.17 6.10 -22.51
C ILE A 54 -6.93 5.37 -23.06
N ILE A 55 -6.12 6.05 -23.87
CA ILE A 55 -4.89 5.48 -24.46
C ILE A 55 -3.96 4.97 -23.35
N LYS A 56 -3.69 5.80 -22.34
CA LYS A 56 -2.84 5.45 -21.18
C LYS A 56 -3.34 4.18 -20.47
N LYS A 57 -4.64 4.13 -20.15
CA LYS A 57 -5.26 2.99 -19.45
C LYS A 57 -5.11 1.71 -20.27
N TYR A 58 -5.39 1.77 -21.58
CA TYR A 58 -5.23 0.62 -22.48
C TYR A 58 -3.81 0.07 -22.49
N TYR A 59 -2.79 0.92 -22.69
CA TYR A 59 -1.41 0.47 -22.76
C TYR A 59 -0.94 -0.17 -21.45
N ILE A 60 -1.28 0.41 -20.30
CA ILE A 60 -0.93 -0.15 -18.99
C ILE A 60 -1.68 -1.47 -18.75
N ALA A 61 -2.98 -1.53 -19.10
CA ALA A 61 -3.79 -2.74 -18.95
C ALA A 61 -3.20 -3.90 -19.76
N ARG A 62 -2.80 -3.63 -21.01
CA ARG A 62 -2.09 -4.58 -21.88
C ARG A 62 -0.76 -5.00 -21.29
N LEU A 63 0.07 -4.04 -20.86
CA LEU A 63 1.40 -4.30 -20.31
C LEU A 63 1.33 -5.22 -19.09
N ILE A 64 0.45 -4.92 -18.13
CA ILE A 64 0.32 -5.71 -16.90
C ILE A 64 -0.20 -7.11 -17.21
N SER A 65 -1.13 -7.26 -18.14
CA SER A 65 -1.63 -8.57 -18.58
C SER A 65 -0.51 -9.43 -19.18
N TYR A 66 0.24 -8.92 -20.15
CA TYR A 66 1.35 -9.67 -20.75
C TYR A 66 2.49 -9.93 -19.78
N TYR A 67 2.80 -8.97 -18.91
CA TYR A 67 3.80 -9.16 -17.87
C TYR A 67 3.39 -10.26 -16.88
N SER A 68 2.15 -10.26 -16.43
CA SER A 68 1.62 -11.33 -15.57
C SER A 68 1.63 -12.69 -16.27
N ALA A 69 1.33 -12.74 -17.58
CA ALA A 69 1.42 -13.96 -18.38
C ALA A 69 2.86 -14.48 -18.44
N TYR A 70 3.81 -13.60 -18.76
CA TYR A 70 5.24 -13.91 -18.79
C TYR A 70 5.73 -14.51 -17.47
N LEU A 71 5.36 -13.90 -16.34
CA LEU A 71 5.72 -14.39 -15.01
C LEU A 71 5.08 -15.76 -14.71
N LEU A 72 3.84 -15.98 -15.12
CA LEU A 72 3.18 -17.27 -14.96
C LEU A 72 3.86 -18.38 -15.79
N ASP A 73 4.16 -18.11 -17.06
CA ASP A 73 4.83 -19.07 -17.95
C ASP A 73 6.24 -19.43 -17.45
N HIS A 74 6.99 -18.44 -16.96
CA HIS A 74 8.39 -18.60 -16.54
C HIS A 74 8.53 -18.80 -15.03
N THR A 75 7.46 -19.20 -14.32
CA THR A 75 7.45 -19.35 -12.85
C THR A 75 8.63 -20.19 -12.34
N LYS A 76 8.92 -21.32 -13.00
CA LYS A 76 9.99 -22.24 -12.59
C LYS A 76 11.38 -21.66 -12.84
N GLU A 77 11.59 -21.07 -14.00
CA GLU A 77 12.89 -20.52 -14.44
C GLU A 77 13.30 -19.32 -13.59
N LEU A 78 12.33 -18.43 -13.33
CA LEU A 78 12.51 -17.24 -12.51
C LEU A 78 12.44 -17.52 -11.00
N LYS A 79 12.24 -18.79 -10.61
CA LYS A 79 12.09 -19.24 -9.21
C LYS A 79 11.03 -18.44 -8.44
N LEU A 80 9.94 -18.10 -9.13
CA LEU A 80 8.85 -17.32 -8.55
C LEU A 80 8.00 -18.21 -7.64
N THR A 81 7.58 -17.62 -6.54
CA THR A 81 6.62 -18.21 -5.60
C THR A 81 5.19 -18.08 -6.12
N GLU A 82 4.29 -18.92 -5.62
CA GLU A 82 2.85 -18.81 -5.89
C GLU A 82 2.28 -17.45 -5.44
N PHE A 83 2.89 -16.82 -4.43
CA PHE A 83 2.53 -15.48 -3.96
C PHE A 83 2.86 -14.40 -4.98
N GLU A 84 4.01 -14.49 -5.65
CA GLU A 84 4.41 -13.51 -6.68
C GLU A 84 3.49 -13.60 -7.89
N THR A 85 3.28 -14.81 -8.41
CA THR A 85 2.41 -15.02 -9.57
C THR A 85 0.95 -14.71 -9.24
N GLY A 86 0.48 -15.05 -8.05
CA GLY A 86 -0.87 -14.70 -7.58
C GLY A 86 -1.08 -13.20 -7.37
N THR A 87 -0.06 -12.48 -6.91
CA THR A 87 -0.10 -11.01 -6.76
C THR A 87 -0.27 -10.35 -8.13
N TRP A 88 0.58 -10.70 -9.10
CA TRP A 88 0.51 -10.11 -10.44
C TRP A 88 -0.77 -10.48 -11.19
N ALA A 89 -1.26 -11.70 -11.07
CA ALA A 89 -2.55 -12.10 -11.64
C ALA A 89 -3.72 -11.28 -11.06
N SER A 90 -3.69 -11.01 -9.75
CA SER A 90 -4.70 -10.19 -9.07
C SER A 90 -4.62 -8.71 -9.48
N ILE A 91 -3.41 -8.16 -9.62
CA ILE A 91 -3.16 -6.80 -10.12
C ILE A 91 -3.64 -6.67 -11.58
N ALA A 92 -3.31 -7.63 -12.44
CA ALA A 92 -3.74 -7.63 -13.83
C ALA A 92 -5.26 -7.61 -13.95
N LYS A 93 -5.94 -8.48 -13.20
CA LYS A 93 -7.40 -8.58 -13.21
C LYS A 93 -8.06 -7.29 -12.73
N ILE A 94 -7.65 -6.77 -11.58
CA ILE A 94 -8.29 -5.57 -11.02
C ILE A 94 -8.06 -4.36 -11.92
N TYR A 95 -6.83 -4.16 -12.40
CA TYR A 95 -6.49 -3.01 -13.22
C TYR A 95 -7.20 -3.03 -14.58
N ASN A 96 -7.26 -4.18 -15.25
CA ASN A 96 -7.95 -4.31 -16.54
C ASN A 96 -9.45 -4.07 -16.40
N THR A 97 -10.07 -4.61 -15.35
CA THR A 97 -11.52 -4.52 -15.15
C THR A 97 -11.97 -3.12 -14.73
N GLU A 98 -11.24 -2.46 -13.82
CA GLU A 98 -11.49 -1.05 -13.47
C GLU A 98 -11.22 -0.14 -14.69
N SER A 99 -10.13 -0.37 -15.44
CA SER A 99 -9.83 0.39 -16.65
C SER A 99 -10.92 0.26 -17.71
N ALA A 100 -11.47 -0.93 -17.92
CA ALA A 100 -12.52 -1.15 -18.90
C ALA A 100 -13.82 -0.43 -18.55
N ARG A 101 -14.19 -0.41 -17.26
CA ARG A 101 -15.34 0.36 -16.78
C ARG A 101 -15.15 1.85 -17.05
N GLU A 102 -13.97 2.39 -16.72
CA GLU A 102 -13.67 3.80 -16.89
C GLU A 102 -13.55 4.22 -18.36
N ILE A 103 -12.92 3.38 -19.20
CA ILE A 103 -12.83 3.60 -20.64
C ILE A 103 -14.24 3.55 -21.25
N GLY A 104 -15.07 2.57 -20.88
CA GLY A 104 -16.45 2.48 -21.35
C GLY A 104 -17.25 3.75 -21.01
N SER A 105 -17.16 4.22 -19.76
CA SER A 105 -17.84 5.45 -19.34
C SER A 105 -17.36 6.68 -20.11
N SER A 106 -16.04 6.79 -20.32
CA SER A 106 -15.44 7.90 -21.08
C SER A 106 -15.81 7.82 -22.57
N ALA A 107 -15.89 6.62 -23.13
CA ALA A 107 -16.29 6.39 -24.51
C ALA A 107 -17.72 6.87 -24.77
N VAL A 108 -18.65 6.55 -23.85
CA VAL A 108 -20.02 7.06 -23.90
C VAL A 108 -20.03 8.59 -23.81
N GLN A 109 -19.25 9.18 -22.90
CA GLN A 109 -19.19 10.63 -22.75
C GLN A 109 -18.65 11.34 -24.01
N ILE A 110 -17.60 10.82 -24.63
CA ILE A 110 -16.99 11.39 -25.86
C ILE A 110 -17.96 11.30 -27.04
N THR A 111 -18.73 10.21 -27.13
CA THR A 111 -19.70 9.98 -28.23
C THR A 111 -21.09 10.56 -27.94
N GLY A 112 -21.29 11.15 -26.76
CA GLY A 112 -22.54 11.80 -26.37
C GLY A 112 -23.73 10.83 -26.40
N GLY A 113 -24.89 11.32 -26.86
CA GLY A 113 -26.11 10.53 -26.92
C GLY A 113 -25.98 9.26 -27.76
N ASP A 114 -25.18 9.27 -28.83
CA ASP A 114 -24.98 8.11 -29.70
C ASP A 114 -24.35 6.94 -28.93
N GLY A 115 -23.48 7.23 -27.96
CA GLY A 115 -22.84 6.24 -27.10
C GLY A 115 -23.78 5.48 -26.17
N LEU A 116 -24.97 6.04 -25.89
CA LEU A 116 -26.04 5.41 -25.10
C LEU A 116 -27.02 4.60 -25.96
N THR A 117 -26.97 4.77 -27.28
CA THR A 117 -27.80 3.99 -28.21
C THR A 117 -27.17 2.63 -28.49
N ARG A 118 -27.95 1.74 -29.12
CA ARG A 118 -27.45 0.45 -29.63
C ARG A 118 -26.75 0.55 -30.98
N PHE A 119 -26.63 1.74 -31.58
CA PHE A 119 -25.91 1.92 -32.85
C PHE A 119 -24.40 1.69 -32.69
N TYR A 120 -23.87 2.05 -31.53
CA TYR A 120 -22.49 1.75 -31.16
C TYR A 120 -22.46 0.79 -29.96
N PRO A 121 -21.48 -0.13 -29.89
CA PRO A 121 -21.39 -1.09 -28.80
C PRO A 121 -20.90 -0.48 -27.46
N LEU A 122 -20.93 0.85 -27.31
CA LEU A 122 -20.28 1.56 -26.20
C LEU A 122 -21.01 1.37 -24.87
N GLU A 123 -22.34 1.50 -24.83
CA GLU A 123 -23.14 1.26 -23.62
C GLU A 123 -23.03 -0.20 -23.14
N ARG A 124 -22.95 -1.14 -24.10
CA ARG A 124 -22.79 -2.56 -23.80
C ARG A 124 -21.51 -2.83 -23.02
N ILE A 125 -20.42 -2.13 -23.32
CA ILE A 125 -19.13 -2.31 -22.65
C ILE A 125 -19.15 -1.77 -21.23
N VAL A 126 -19.84 -0.67 -20.99
CA VAL A 126 -20.06 -0.19 -19.62
C VAL A 126 -20.74 -1.28 -18.79
N ARG A 127 -21.77 -1.93 -19.35
CA ARG A 127 -22.47 -3.02 -18.67
C ARG A 127 -21.62 -4.28 -18.51
N GLU A 128 -20.94 -4.70 -19.58
CA GLU A 128 -20.17 -5.94 -19.60
C GLU A 128 -18.89 -5.83 -18.77
N SER A 129 -18.23 -4.66 -18.73
CA SER A 129 -17.04 -4.46 -17.88
C SER A 129 -17.30 -4.76 -16.40
N LYS A 130 -18.55 -4.60 -15.94
CA LYS A 130 -18.95 -4.87 -14.55
C LYS A 130 -18.80 -6.34 -14.16
N ILE A 131 -18.99 -7.29 -15.09
CA ILE A 131 -18.81 -8.73 -14.78
C ILE A 131 -17.36 -9.01 -14.38
N GLY A 132 -16.42 -8.26 -14.97
CA GLY A 132 -15.00 -8.34 -14.68
C GLY A 132 -14.72 -8.00 -13.21
N GLU A 133 -15.42 -7.05 -12.61
CA GLU A 133 -15.23 -6.70 -11.19
C GLU A 133 -15.74 -7.79 -10.23
N ILE A 134 -16.49 -8.80 -10.70
CA ILE A 134 -17.19 -9.80 -9.89
C ILE A 134 -16.56 -11.20 -10.03
N VAL A 135 -16.36 -11.66 -11.27
CA VAL A 135 -15.90 -13.04 -11.57
C VAL A 135 -14.42 -13.22 -11.24
N ALA A 136 -14.01 -14.47 -10.98
CA ALA A 136 -12.67 -14.88 -10.54
C ALA A 136 -12.19 -14.18 -9.23
N GLY A 137 -13.17 -13.74 -8.43
CA GLY A 137 -13.00 -13.00 -7.17
C GLY A 137 -13.25 -11.50 -7.35
N THR A 138 -14.07 -10.93 -6.47
CA THR A 138 -14.43 -9.50 -6.55
C THR A 138 -13.21 -8.59 -6.42
N THR A 139 -13.35 -7.33 -6.85
CA THR A 139 -12.34 -6.27 -6.66
C THR A 139 -11.78 -6.24 -5.23
N GLU A 140 -12.62 -6.36 -4.20
CA GLU A 140 -12.23 -6.36 -2.79
C GLU A 140 -11.41 -7.61 -2.43
N VAL A 141 -11.79 -8.77 -2.96
CA VAL A 141 -11.04 -10.02 -2.78
C VAL A 141 -9.67 -9.91 -3.45
N GLN A 142 -9.57 -9.31 -4.64
CA GLN A 142 -8.26 -9.08 -5.28
C GLN A 142 -7.38 -8.15 -4.45
N LYS A 143 -7.93 -7.04 -3.93
CA LYS A 143 -7.20 -6.13 -3.02
C LYS A 143 -6.69 -6.87 -1.79
N MET A 144 -7.52 -7.73 -1.20
CA MET A 144 -7.14 -8.58 -0.06
C MET A 144 -6.02 -9.55 -0.42
N ILE A 145 -6.07 -10.18 -1.60
CA ILE A 145 -5.03 -11.10 -2.07
C ILE A 145 -3.71 -10.37 -2.26
N ILE A 146 -3.71 -9.23 -2.95
CA ILE A 146 -2.53 -8.39 -3.16
C ILE A 146 -1.89 -8.05 -1.82
N TYR A 147 -2.69 -7.57 -0.86
CA TYR A 147 -2.18 -7.24 0.48
C TYR A 147 -1.59 -8.46 1.20
N ARG A 148 -2.32 -9.58 1.27
CA ARG A 148 -1.88 -10.77 2.02
C ARG A 148 -0.64 -11.41 1.40
N MET A 149 -0.58 -11.51 0.08
CA MET A 149 0.55 -12.12 -0.62
C MET A 149 1.82 -11.26 -0.53
N THR A 150 1.69 -9.93 -0.67
CA THR A 150 2.82 -9.02 -0.50
C THR A 150 3.31 -8.95 0.95
N HIS A 151 2.40 -9.06 1.93
CA HIS A 151 2.75 -9.05 3.36
C HIS A 151 3.53 -10.31 3.79
N GLN A 152 3.21 -11.48 3.23
CA GLN A 152 3.92 -12.72 3.58
C GLN A 152 5.39 -12.70 3.12
N LYS A 153 5.69 -11.97 2.04
CA LYS A 153 7.07 -11.68 1.63
C LYS A 153 7.57 -10.43 2.35
N ARG A 154 7.99 -10.58 3.62
CA ARG A 154 8.63 -9.52 4.46
C ARG A 154 9.79 -8.75 3.79
N GLY A 155 10.23 -9.14 2.60
CA GLY A 155 11.24 -8.43 1.80
C GLY A 155 10.70 -7.34 0.86
N PHE A 156 9.49 -7.47 0.29
CA PHE A 156 8.94 -6.41 -0.57
C PHE A 156 8.39 -5.25 0.26
N LEU A 157 7.64 -5.59 1.31
CA LEU A 157 7.22 -4.66 2.36
C LEU A 157 7.96 -5.05 3.64
N ASP A 158 9.24 -4.66 3.75
CA ASP A 158 9.94 -4.71 5.04
C ASP A 158 9.37 -3.61 5.95
N PHE A 159 8.37 -4.00 6.75
CA PHE A 159 7.69 -3.13 7.71
C PHE A 159 8.55 -2.79 8.92
N THR A 160 9.66 -3.49 9.14
CA THR A 160 10.54 -3.20 10.27
C THR A 160 11.51 -2.11 9.88
N LYS A 161 11.32 -0.91 10.44
CA LYS A 161 12.12 0.29 10.14
C LYS A 161 12.74 0.80 11.43
N ARG A 162 14.01 1.21 11.35
CA ARG A 162 14.65 1.97 12.42
C ARG A 162 14.59 3.45 12.06
N PHE A 163 14.09 4.24 13.01
CA PHE A 163 14.12 5.68 12.92
C PHE A 163 15.22 6.24 13.82
N LYS A 164 15.77 7.39 13.44
CA LYS A 164 16.58 8.24 14.30
C LYS A 164 16.22 9.69 14.05
N ILE A 165 16.48 10.57 15.01
CA ILE A 165 16.41 12.00 14.77
C ILE A 165 17.66 12.42 13.99
N HIS A 166 17.47 13.15 12.89
CA HIS A 166 18.58 13.72 12.13
C HIS A 166 19.31 14.74 13.02
N PRO A 167 20.65 14.64 13.18
CA PRO A 167 21.38 15.47 14.15
C PRO A 167 21.28 16.97 13.86
N GLU A 168 21.31 17.36 12.59
CA GLU A 168 21.22 18.78 12.20
C GLU A 168 19.78 19.28 12.07
N MET A 169 18.92 18.55 11.35
CA MET A 169 17.54 18.99 11.06
C MET A 169 16.56 18.75 12.21
N GLY A 170 16.88 17.93 13.20
CA GLY A 170 15.98 17.64 14.33
C GLY A 170 14.72 16.85 13.96
N VAL A 171 14.63 16.28 12.76
CA VAL A 171 13.45 15.52 12.28
C VAL A 171 13.69 14.01 12.25
N PRO A 172 12.65 13.17 12.42
CA PRO A 172 12.77 11.72 12.27
C PRO A 172 13.13 11.31 10.84
N ILE A 173 14.11 10.43 10.70
CA ILE A 173 14.52 9.82 9.42
C ILE A 173 14.65 8.31 9.55
N ILE A 174 14.35 7.58 8.48
CA ILE A 174 14.63 6.15 8.37
C ILE A 174 16.13 5.97 8.20
N THR A 175 16.73 5.04 8.95
CA THR A 175 18.19 4.82 8.93
C THR A 175 18.54 3.33 8.91
N ASN A 176 19.64 3.01 8.21
CA ASN A 176 20.31 1.71 8.25
C ASN A 176 21.60 1.74 9.07
N ASP A 177 21.94 2.89 9.69
CA ASP A 177 23.15 3.01 10.49
C ASP A 177 23.12 2.02 11.66
N PRO A 178 24.28 1.64 12.20
CA PRO A 178 24.34 0.87 13.43
C PRO A 178 23.52 1.52 14.54
N SER A 179 22.82 0.68 15.31
CA SER A 179 22.07 1.14 16.46
C SER A 179 23.02 1.40 17.63
N PRO A 180 22.86 2.50 18.39
CA PRO A 180 23.62 2.73 19.64
C PRO A 180 23.42 1.64 20.71
N TRP A 181 22.40 0.79 20.51
CA TRP A 181 22.05 -0.32 21.38
C TRP A 181 22.59 -1.66 20.89
N GLU A 182 23.23 -1.70 19.73
CA GLU A 182 23.73 -2.93 19.16
C GLU A 182 24.81 -3.55 20.05
N GLY A 183 24.65 -4.84 20.39
CA GLY A 183 25.60 -5.56 21.25
C GLY A 183 25.46 -5.28 22.74
N LYS A 184 24.54 -4.41 23.17
CA LYS A 184 24.24 -4.21 24.60
C LYS A 184 23.37 -5.34 25.16
N ASP A 185 23.41 -5.48 26.48
CA ASP A 185 22.62 -6.49 27.18
C ASP A 185 21.11 -6.25 27.07
N ILE A 186 20.37 -7.34 26.83
CA ILE A 186 18.91 -7.33 26.87
C ILE A 186 18.46 -7.30 28.34
N ASN A 187 18.24 -6.10 28.86
CA ASN A 187 17.77 -5.84 30.22
C ASN A 187 16.67 -4.76 30.22
N LYS A 188 16.02 -4.55 31.37
CA LYS A 188 14.88 -3.62 31.51
C LYS A 188 15.25 -2.19 31.14
N GLU A 189 16.40 -1.71 31.62
CA GLU A 189 16.88 -0.35 31.38
C GLU A 189 17.10 -0.07 29.88
N ASN A 190 17.83 -0.95 29.18
CA ASN A 190 18.13 -0.79 27.77
C ASN A 190 16.87 -0.87 26.90
N LEU A 191 15.93 -1.78 27.20
CA LEU A 191 14.68 -1.88 26.46
C LEU A 191 13.79 -0.65 26.67
N LEU A 192 13.75 -0.12 27.89
CA LEU A 192 12.99 1.09 28.19
C LEU A 192 13.56 2.32 27.47
N LYS A 193 14.90 2.42 27.39
CA LYS A 193 15.58 3.45 26.59
C LYS A 193 15.35 3.29 25.08
N ILE A 194 15.34 2.06 24.54
CA ILE A 194 14.99 1.82 23.13
C ILE A 194 13.55 2.29 22.83
N LEU A 195 12.59 1.95 23.69
CA LEU A 195 11.19 2.40 23.54
C LEU A 195 11.06 3.92 23.70
N GLY A 196 11.89 4.54 24.54
CA GLY A 196 12.02 5.99 24.65
C GLY A 196 12.55 6.63 23.37
N ASP A 197 13.63 6.10 22.80
CA ASP A 197 14.17 6.58 21.52
C ASP A 197 13.12 6.49 20.41
N ASP A 198 12.39 5.37 20.34
CA ASP A 198 11.31 5.21 19.37
C ASP A 198 10.19 6.24 19.59
N PHE A 199 9.79 6.49 20.84
CA PHE A 199 8.79 7.52 21.15
C PHE A 199 9.20 8.91 20.66
N LYS A 200 10.50 9.25 20.73
CA LYS A 200 11.00 10.54 20.21
C LYS A 200 10.80 10.67 18.70
N SER A 201 10.96 9.58 17.95
CA SER A 201 10.73 9.57 16.49
C SER A 201 9.30 9.26 16.07
N ASN A 202 8.57 8.48 16.86
CA ASN A 202 7.29 7.84 16.53
C ASN A 202 6.34 7.86 17.74
N PRO A 203 5.94 9.03 18.26
CA PRO A 203 5.26 9.15 19.55
C PRO A 203 3.90 8.44 19.61
N ALA A 204 3.24 8.19 18.47
CA ALA A 204 1.95 7.51 18.40
C ALA A 204 2.05 5.99 18.21
N LEU A 205 3.19 5.47 17.77
CA LEU A 205 3.31 4.08 17.32
C LEU A 205 3.80 3.15 18.44
N TYR A 206 3.60 1.86 18.22
CA TYR A 206 4.15 0.80 19.06
C TYR A 206 5.21 0.04 18.25
N MET A 207 6.20 -0.51 18.94
CA MET A 207 7.21 -1.37 18.34
C MET A 207 6.78 -2.84 18.37
N THR A 208 7.10 -3.60 17.32
CA THR A 208 7.10 -5.06 17.42
C THR A 208 8.36 -5.56 18.14
N PRO A 209 8.36 -6.79 18.69
CA PRO A 209 9.59 -7.41 19.19
C PRO A 209 10.70 -7.52 18.14
N ASP A 210 10.33 -7.61 16.86
CA ASP A 210 11.29 -7.70 15.75
C ASP A 210 11.93 -6.32 15.47
N ASP A 211 11.20 -5.21 15.67
CA ASP A 211 11.77 -3.85 15.62
C ASP A 211 12.81 -3.65 16.72
N ILE A 212 12.46 -3.98 17.98
CA ILE A 212 13.39 -3.90 19.11
C ILE A 212 14.62 -4.78 18.87
N LYS A 213 14.42 -5.97 18.29
CA LYS A 213 15.53 -6.86 17.91
C LYS A 213 16.49 -6.21 16.91
N ARG A 214 16.01 -5.35 15.99
CA ARG A 214 16.91 -4.58 15.08
C ARG A 214 17.76 -3.56 15.82
N HIS A 215 17.29 -3.02 16.94
CA HIS A 215 18.09 -2.08 17.74
C HIS A 215 19.19 -2.78 18.54
N ILE A 216 18.90 -3.91 19.19
CA ILE A 216 19.84 -4.54 20.14
C ILE A 216 20.60 -5.75 19.58
N LYS A 217 20.11 -6.34 18.47
CA LYS A 217 20.61 -7.58 17.85
C LYS A 217 20.75 -8.74 18.85
N GLY A 218 19.62 -9.22 19.36
CA GLY A 218 19.58 -10.24 20.42
C GLY A 218 18.50 -11.32 20.26
N SER A 219 18.36 -12.15 21.30
CA SER A 219 17.33 -13.21 21.36
C SER A 219 15.93 -12.61 21.46
N ARG A 220 15.07 -12.93 20.49
CA ARG A 220 13.65 -12.52 20.48
C ARG A 220 12.90 -13.02 21.72
N LYS A 221 13.25 -14.20 22.23
CA LYS A 221 12.63 -14.78 23.43
C LYS A 221 12.93 -13.91 24.65
N LYS A 222 14.20 -13.56 24.85
CA LYS A 222 14.65 -12.71 25.97
C LYS A 222 14.06 -11.31 25.90
N ILE A 223 13.92 -10.73 24.69
CA ILE A 223 13.22 -9.44 24.50
C ILE A 223 11.78 -9.53 24.99
N ILE A 224 11.05 -10.59 24.62
CA ILE A 224 9.67 -10.78 25.06
C ILE A 224 9.61 -10.92 26.59
N GLU A 225 10.45 -11.77 27.19
CA GLU A 225 10.50 -11.95 28.65
C GLU A 225 10.69 -10.61 29.39
N VAL A 226 11.63 -9.77 28.94
CA VAL A 226 11.87 -8.46 29.55
C VAL A 226 10.71 -7.49 29.33
N LEU A 227 10.05 -7.52 28.15
CA LEU A 227 8.85 -6.71 27.91
C LEU A 227 7.70 -7.13 28.84
N GLU A 228 7.52 -8.43 29.08
CA GLU A 228 6.49 -8.92 30.00
C GLU A 228 6.75 -8.48 31.44
N ASP A 229 8.01 -8.37 31.86
CA ASP A 229 8.34 -7.84 33.17
C ASP A 229 8.14 -6.32 33.26
N LEU A 230 8.49 -5.56 32.22
CA LEU A 230 8.18 -4.13 32.14
C LEU A 230 6.67 -3.84 32.15
N GLU A 231 5.87 -4.74 31.56
CA GLU A 231 4.41 -4.67 31.59
C GLU A 231 3.87 -4.89 33.01
N LYS A 232 4.40 -5.88 33.76
CA LYS A 232 4.03 -6.13 35.17
C LYS A 232 4.38 -4.96 36.08
N GLU A 233 5.48 -4.26 35.80
CA GLU A 233 5.89 -3.05 36.51
C GLU A 233 5.06 -1.81 36.13
N GLY A 234 4.15 -1.94 35.15
CA GLY A 234 3.31 -0.83 34.71
C GLY A 234 4.08 0.25 33.96
N LEU A 235 5.20 -0.07 33.30
CA LEU A 235 6.02 0.91 32.57
C LEU A 235 5.76 0.95 31.06
N ILE A 236 5.10 -0.08 30.53
CA ILE A 236 4.76 -0.18 29.11
C ILE A 236 3.30 -0.62 28.93
N VAL A 237 2.76 -0.32 27.76
CA VAL A 237 1.49 -0.85 27.26
C VAL A 237 1.80 -1.85 26.17
N THR A 238 1.15 -3.02 26.20
CA THR A 238 1.31 -4.04 25.17
C THR A 238 0.00 -4.34 24.45
N LEU A 239 0.11 -4.75 23.18
CA LEU A 239 -0.98 -5.38 22.43
C LEU A 239 -0.69 -6.86 22.29
N ARG A 240 -1.67 -7.69 22.64
CA ARG A 240 -1.59 -9.14 22.54
C ARG A 240 -2.60 -9.68 21.55
N HIS A 241 -2.24 -10.77 20.89
CA HIS A 241 -3.16 -11.47 20.01
C HIS A 241 -4.38 -11.98 20.82
N PRO A 242 -5.63 -11.74 20.40
CA PRO A 242 -6.81 -12.03 21.22
C PRO A 242 -6.92 -13.49 21.68
N ARG A 243 -6.62 -14.43 20.78
CA ARG A 243 -6.68 -15.89 21.01
C ARG A 243 -5.40 -16.48 21.61
N THR A 244 -4.26 -16.34 20.93
CA THR A 244 -2.98 -16.95 21.35
C THR A 244 -2.28 -16.21 22.49
N LYS A 245 -2.75 -15.02 22.89
CA LYS A 245 -2.15 -14.14 23.91
C LYS A 245 -0.69 -13.73 23.66
N LYS A 246 -0.16 -14.03 22.47
CA LYS A 246 1.19 -13.67 22.03
C LYS A 246 1.34 -12.15 22.00
N LEU A 247 2.43 -11.63 22.57
CA LEU A 247 2.81 -10.22 22.48
C LEU A 247 3.08 -9.84 21.01
N LEU A 248 2.33 -8.85 20.52
CA LEU A 248 2.42 -8.34 19.16
C LEU A 248 3.18 -7.02 19.12
N LEU A 249 2.80 -6.08 19.99
CA LEU A 249 3.34 -4.72 20.01
C LEU A 249 3.56 -4.26 21.46
N ALA A 250 4.53 -3.37 21.66
CA ALA A 250 4.83 -2.74 22.94
C ALA A 250 5.18 -1.26 22.75
N LYS A 251 4.82 -0.44 23.72
CA LYS A 251 5.12 1.00 23.78
C LYS A 251 5.29 1.44 25.22
N SER A 252 6.24 2.34 25.50
CA SER A 252 6.35 2.95 26.83
C SER A 252 5.14 3.83 27.15
N ASN A 253 4.65 3.75 28.39
CA ASN A 253 3.73 4.75 28.91
C ASN A 253 4.50 5.93 29.52
N TYR A 254 3.80 6.94 30.04
CA TYR A 254 4.44 8.13 30.59
C TYR A 254 5.39 7.86 31.76
N GLU A 255 5.08 6.90 32.63
CA GLU A 255 5.99 6.52 33.74
C GLU A 255 7.26 5.85 33.20
N GLY A 256 7.11 4.95 32.23
CA GLY A 256 8.23 4.33 31.53
C GLY A 256 9.12 5.34 30.81
N LEU A 257 8.52 6.34 30.15
CA LEU A 257 9.27 7.41 29.47
C LEU A 257 10.07 8.25 30.47
N ARG A 258 9.46 8.64 31.60
CA ARG A 258 10.16 9.37 32.67
C ARG A 258 11.35 8.60 33.25
N LYS A 259 11.28 7.27 33.30
CA LYS A 259 12.40 6.41 33.73
C LYS A 259 13.45 6.20 32.63
N ALA A 260 13.07 6.28 31.36
CA ALA A 260 13.98 6.10 30.22
C ALA A 260 14.92 7.30 30.03
N TYR A 261 14.34 8.51 29.97
CA TYR A 261 15.05 9.75 29.68
C TYR A 261 14.41 10.95 30.38
N PRO A 262 15.18 12.04 30.60
CA PRO A 262 14.62 13.28 31.12
C PRO A 262 13.65 13.93 30.11
N LYS A 263 12.72 14.78 30.60
CA LYS A 263 11.65 15.40 29.78
C LYS A 263 12.22 16.13 28.56
N GLU A 264 13.36 16.78 28.74
CA GLU A 264 14.07 17.57 27.72
C GLU A 264 14.48 16.70 26.51
N TYR A 265 14.72 15.40 26.72
CA TYR A 265 15.06 14.49 25.64
C TYR A 265 13.93 14.35 24.61
N TYR A 266 12.68 14.39 25.06
CA TYR A 266 11.49 14.23 24.24
C TYR A 266 10.99 15.53 23.64
N ARG A 267 11.61 16.66 23.97
CA ARG A 267 11.26 17.97 23.42
C ARG A 267 11.61 18.00 21.93
N TRP A 268 10.58 18.11 21.10
CA TRP A 268 10.71 18.17 19.63
C TRP A 268 10.33 19.54 19.06
N PHE A 269 9.78 20.43 19.89
CA PHE A 269 9.51 21.81 19.52
C PHE A 269 10.76 22.69 19.77
N PRO A 270 11.01 23.68 18.90
CA PRO A 270 12.14 24.61 19.07
C PRO A 270 12.11 25.33 20.41
N GLU A 271 13.27 25.75 20.91
CA GLU A 271 13.38 26.46 22.20
C GLU A 271 12.56 27.76 22.24
N TRP A 272 12.41 28.42 21.08
CA TRP A 272 11.64 29.64 20.93
C TRP A 272 10.12 29.41 20.98
N ALA A 273 9.65 28.18 20.78
CA ALA A 273 8.24 27.84 20.80
C ALA A 273 7.80 27.63 22.26
N LYS A 274 6.86 28.44 22.74
CA LYS A 274 6.42 28.40 24.13
C LYS A 274 5.30 27.37 24.31
N GLU A 275 5.29 26.65 25.44
CA GLU A 275 4.31 25.58 25.69
C GLU A 275 2.85 26.09 25.71
N ASP A 276 2.62 27.37 26.05
CA ASP A 276 1.32 28.04 26.10
C ASP A 276 0.79 28.46 24.70
N GLU A 277 1.63 28.44 23.67
CA GLU A 277 1.23 28.75 22.29
C GLU A 277 0.58 27.56 21.56
N PHE A 278 0.60 26.36 22.15
CA PHE A 278 0.01 25.15 21.57
C PHE A 278 -1.26 24.72 22.33
N MET A 279 -2.34 24.47 21.58
CA MET A 279 -3.70 24.10 22.07
C MET A 279 -3.80 22.73 22.76
N MET A 280 -2.68 22.15 23.16
CA MET A 280 -2.59 20.79 23.60
C MET A 280 -1.65 20.77 24.81
N GLU A 281 -2.16 20.44 26.01
CA GLU A 281 -1.36 20.08 27.18
C GLU A 281 -0.60 18.76 26.89
N MET A 282 0.28 18.75 25.89
CA MET A 282 1.18 17.64 25.58
C MET A 282 2.28 17.50 26.64
N THR A 283 2.19 18.30 27.70
CA THR A 283 3.10 18.43 28.83
C THR A 283 2.61 17.72 30.08
N LYS A 284 1.46 17.04 30.03
CA LYS A 284 1.06 16.04 31.06
C LYS A 284 1.87 14.74 30.95
N PHE A 285 3.19 14.90 30.83
CA PHE A 285 4.17 13.87 31.11
C PHE A 285 4.18 13.58 32.60
#